data_AF-A0A3C0FZ60-F1
#
_entry.id   AF-A0A3C0FZ60-F1
#
_cell.length_a   1.000
_cell.length_b   1.000
_cell.length_c   1.000
_cell.angle_alpha   90.00
_cell.angle_beta   90.00
_cell.angle_gamma   90.00
#
_symmetry.space_group_name_H-M   'P 1'
#
loop_
_entity.id
_entity.type
_entity.pdbx_description
1 polymer ?
#
loop_
_entity_poly.entity_id
_entity_poly.type
_entity_poly.pdbx_seq_one_letter_code
_entity_poly.pdbx_strand_id
1 'polypeptide(L)'
;TWGNFDKDKKYYMDVVLSKPKELIMFEGPGSFTNAGRGETTPGDRMGSARGMHYGPAMRWVNESSSFGSALERNLVDPAFAGYTPPYFYGTSIARIEFDPSKVSNAQSDAYTLEEIFDQSTVTYINKCERHPEFAQLGNFEKNTSLNDPCINTPASSSYMHLSASVNLFGKAYPNLFKFSTGVTNPMGELSSKEQEQDNDPIWVISTKFECPVLNFSGNVGPEKGTAIGSLSETDKACFDSQGMWYGSGSLPKENPIILGIQESFSTELLKPTGQLNQVGSLIEKCGFKVENKPIGAMRTSKKISEAIVAIPYDKSNGKFYNLDPETYEKIYARIVAGEADILKDQFENVPFDIQTTSIGNMIRKMSEYVIPPSLDFRNPEVKNEKNIKPFAMYIVEFTETLDQEDLQNIWQNVMPKISKTAKKVKSTISHQTGVPWEFFHGGFGREMGFIIFKVKKRAKNNYFALTPSFDGANQEGEGGEFSSILDLSKEKQLPYSFNWPYDFFSIVEGIKIDAQVLMDTEEYTTSSTNQSGAPANSGGTTSNGNTIAGNSGNSSTTTTTTAQSVTTSQSSIAGPTTIPGVDY
;
A
#
# COMPACT_ATOMS: atom_id res chain seq x y z
N THR A 1 -20.47 -1.22 -25.39
CA THR A 1 -21.07 0.08 -25.81
C THR A 1 -22.42 0.29 -25.14
N TRP A 2 -22.82 1.54 -24.86
CA TRP A 2 -24.12 1.85 -24.23
C TRP A 2 -25.14 2.31 -25.28
N GLY A 3 -26.17 1.52 -25.51
CA GLY A 3 -27.29 1.85 -26.41
C GLY A 3 -28.41 2.64 -25.72
N ASN A 4 -29.22 3.34 -26.52
CA ASN A 4 -30.47 4.04 -26.14
C ASN A 4 -30.32 5.48 -25.63
N PHE A 5 -29.32 6.23 -26.08
CA PHE A 5 -29.33 7.69 -25.89
C PHE A 5 -30.23 8.35 -26.95
N ASP A 6 -31.14 9.19 -26.49
CA ASP A 6 -32.03 9.99 -27.31
C ASP A 6 -31.28 11.26 -27.73
N LYS A 7 -31.15 11.48 -29.04
CA LYS A 7 -30.39 12.62 -29.60
C LYS A 7 -31.04 13.98 -29.31
N ASP A 8 -32.33 13.99 -28.95
CA ASP A 8 -33.04 15.21 -28.56
C ASP A 8 -32.87 15.55 -27.07
N LYS A 9 -32.11 14.74 -26.32
CA LYS A 9 -31.87 14.91 -24.88
C LYS A 9 -30.39 15.09 -24.57
N LYS A 10 -30.14 15.83 -23.50
CA LYS A 10 -28.84 15.93 -22.84
C LYS A 10 -28.84 15.10 -21.56
N TYR A 11 -27.71 14.45 -21.28
CA TYR A 11 -27.60 13.49 -20.18
C TYR A 11 -26.63 14.01 -19.13
N TYR A 12 -27.01 13.92 -17.86
CA TYR A 12 -26.25 14.53 -16.78
C TYR A 12 -25.94 13.57 -15.64
N MET A 13 -24.81 13.80 -14.98
CA MET A 13 -24.56 13.31 -13.62
C MET A 13 -23.67 14.29 -12.85
N ASP A 14 -23.82 14.29 -11.53
CA ASP A 14 -22.96 15.06 -10.63
C ASP A 14 -22.00 14.10 -9.93
N VAL A 15 -20.70 14.36 -10.05
CA VAL A 15 -19.68 13.82 -9.14
C VAL A 15 -19.53 14.78 -7.98
N VAL A 16 -19.62 14.28 -6.75
CA VAL A 16 -19.72 15.09 -5.53
C VAL A 16 -18.61 14.74 -4.56
N LEU A 17 -17.91 15.75 -4.08
CA LEU A 17 -16.92 15.66 -3.02
C LEU A 17 -17.36 16.54 -1.85
N SER A 18 -17.60 15.95 -0.69
CA SER A 18 -18.04 16.66 0.51
C SER A 18 -17.21 16.29 1.73
N LYS A 19 -17.00 17.29 2.60
CA LYS A 19 -16.35 17.13 3.89
C LYS A 19 -17.28 17.67 4.98
N PRO A 20 -17.57 16.88 6.02
CA PRO A 20 -18.29 17.36 7.20
C PRO A 20 -17.58 18.52 7.88
N LYS A 21 -18.33 19.40 8.53
CA LYS A 21 -17.80 20.63 9.13
C LYS A 21 -16.84 20.35 10.28
N GLU A 22 -17.14 19.33 11.06
CA GLU A 22 -16.47 18.91 12.29
C GLU A 22 -15.15 18.20 12.02
N LEU A 23 -14.94 17.76 10.77
CA LEU A 23 -13.73 17.11 10.30
C LEU A 23 -12.71 18.16 9.87
N ILE A 24 -11.64 18.32 10.64
CA ILE A 24 -10.56 19.26 10.33
C ILE A 24 -9.33 18.45 9.91
N MET A 25 -8.98 18.52 8.62
CA MET A 25 -7.75 17.91 8.07
C MET A 25 -6.55 18.83 8.25
N PHE A 26 -6.74 20.10 7.87
CA PHE A 26 -5.77 21.16 8.02
C PHE A 26 -6.49 22.50 7.88
N GLU A 27 -6.54 23.30 8.93
CA GLU A 27 -7.15 24.64 8.95
C GLU A 27 -6.27 25.57 9.80
N GLY A 28 -6.05 26.79 9.32
CA GLY A 28 -5.53 27.89 10.11
C GLY A 28 -6.53 28.40 11.16
N PRO A 29 -6.25 29.54 11.80
CA PRO A 29 -7.10 30.06 12.86
C PRO A 29 -8.49 30.46 12.36
N GLY A 30 -9.52 30.07 13.11
CA GLY A 30 -10.90 30.49 12.86
C GLY A 30 -11.19 31.95 13.21
N SER A 31 -10.29 32.61 13.95
CA SER A 31 -10.32 34.03 14.28
C SER A 31 -8.90 34.58 14.22
N PHE A 32 -8.64 35.58 13.38
CA PHE A 32 -7.28 36.06 13.09
C PHE A 32 -7.06 37.54 13.42
N THR A 33 -6.19 37.76 14.40
CA THR A 33 -5.38 38.93 14.81
C THR A 33 -4.50 39.64 13.75
N ASN A 34 -4.84 40.80 13.16
CA ASN A 34 -3.91 41.60 12.38
C ASN A 34 -2.98 42.32 13.37
N ALA A 35 -1.74 41.84 13.48
CA ALA A 35 -0.72 42.44 14.32
C ALA A 35 -0.45 43.89 13.86
N GLY A 36 -0.93 44.87 14.64
CA GLY A 36 -0.76 46.29 14.32
C GLY A 36 -1.81 47.22 14.92
N ARG A 37 -3.01 46.70 15.27
CA ARG A 37 -3.99 47.44 16.07
C ARG A 37 -3.85 46.99 17.53
N GLY A 38 -3.39 47.90 18.39
CA GLY A 38 -3.34 47.65 19.83
C GLY A 38 -4.70 47.19 20.35
N GLU A 39 -4.69 46.12 21.13
CA GLU A 39 -5.87 45.55 21.77
C GLU A 39 -6.47 46.56 22.76
N THR A 40 -7.76 46.88 22.64
CA THR A 40 -8.47 47.50 23.76
C THR A 40 -9.79 46.83 24.13
N THR A 41 -10.32 45.88 23.34
CA THR A 41 -11.59 45.24 23.69
C THR A 41 -11.77 43.84 23.10
N PRO A 42 -12.14 42.83 23.91
CA PRO A 42 -12.72 41.58 23.43
C PRO A 42 -14.03 41.87 22.69
N GLY A 43 -13.98 42.08 21.37
CA GLY A 43 -15.12 42.51 20.57
C GLY A 43 -14.80 42.95 19.13
N ASP A 44 -13.55 43.34 18.84
CA ASP A 44 -13.13 43.87 17.53
C ASP A 44 -12.76 42.80 16.47
N ARG A 45 -13.38 41.61 16.49
CA ARG A 45 -12.96 40.46 15.65
C ARG A 45 -12.93 40.83 14.14
N MET A 46 -11.80 40.86 13.44
CA MET A 46 -10.90 39.74 13.04
C MET A 46 -11.64 38.66 12.24
N GLY A 47 -11.38 38.55 10.92
CA GLY A 47 -11.89 37.47 10.07
C GLY A 47 -11.27 36.10 10.37
N SER A 48 -11.78 35.04 9.73
CA SER A 48 -11.14 33.71 9.75
C SER A 48 -9.90 33.72 8.85
N ALA A 49 -8.86 32.96 9.17
CA ALA A 49 -7.72 32.73 8.26
C ALA A 49 -7.40 31.23 8.17
N ARG A 50 -8.44 30.40 8.14
CA ARG A 50 -8.38 28.94 8.05
C ARG A 50 -7.69 28.48 6.77
N GLY A 51 -7.79 29.21 5.66
CA GLY A 51 -7.12 28.89 4.41
C GLY A 51 -5.65 29.30 4.32
N MET A 52 -5.10 30.01 5.31
CA MET A 52 -3.83 30.75 5.15
C MET A 52 -2.58 29.91 4.86
N HIS A 53 -2.64 28.60 5.14
CA HIS A 53 -1.49 27.69 4.98
C HIS A 53 -1.41 27.05 3.60
N TYR A 54 -2.43 27.24 2.76
CA TYR A 54 -2.51 26.56 1.46
C TYR A 54 -1.83 27.33 0.33
N GLY A 55 -1.71 28.65 0.43
CA GLY A 55 -1.12 29.44 -0.63
C GLY A 55 -1.22 30.95 -0.40
N PRO A 56 -0.80 31.74 -1.40
CA PRO A 56 -0.85 33.19 -1.30
C PRO A 56 -2.30 33.70 -1.29
N ALA A 57 -2.50 34.81 -0.58
CA ALA A 57 -3.77 35.50 -0.55
C ALA A 57 -4.14 36.12 -1.90
N MET A 58 -5.41 35.97 -2.27
CA MET A 58 -6.05 36.63 -3.40
C MET A 58 -7.01 37.70 -2.90
N ARG A 59 -7.24 38.71 -3.74
CA ARG A 59 -8.24 39.73 -3.46
C ARG A 59 -9.63 39.08 -3.41
N TRP A 60 -10.32 39.26 -2.29
CA TRP A 60 -11.67 38.72 -2.08
C TRP A 60 -12.73 39.79 -1.82
N VAL A 61 -12.38 41.07 -1.78
CA VAL A 61 -13.32 42.19 -1.68
C VAL A 61 -13.23 43.10 -2.90
N ASN A 62 -14.37 43.51 -3.44
CA ASN A 62 -14.46 44.36 -4.63
C ASN A 62 -14.20 45.86 -4.35
N GLU A 63 -14.02 46.26 -3.10
CA GLU A 63 -13.87 47.67 -2.73
C GLU A 63 -12.52 48.30 -3.10
N SER A 64 -12.57 49.59 -3.45
CA SER A 64 -11.42 50.49 -3.55
C SER A 64 -11.11 51.11 -2.19
N SER A 65 -10.61 50.32 -1.25
CA SER A 65 -10.24 50.86 0.05
C SER A 65 -8.81 51.41 0.07
N SER A 66 -8.54 52.31 1.02
CA SER A 66 -7.19 52.76 1.36
C SER A 66 -6.20 51.58 1.44
N PHE A 67 -4.99 51.76 0.91
CA PHE A 67 -3.98 50.69 0.72
C PHE A 67 -3.81 49.74 1.93
N GLY A 68 -3.87 50.28 3.16
CA GLY A 68 -3.77 49.49 4.40
C GLY A 68 -4.94 48.53 4.66
N SER A 69 -6.19 48.93 4.44
CA SER A 69 -7.35 48.08 4.70
C SER A 69 -7.59 47.03 3.62
N ALA A 70 -7.01 47.19 2.42
CA ALA A 70 -7.02 46.17 1.39
C ALA A 70 -6.04 45.03 1.69
N LEU A 71 -4.82 45.36 2.16
CA LEU A 71 -3.83 44.38 2.62
C LEU A 71 -4.35 43.56 3.80
N GLU A 72 -4.90 44.24 4.80
CA GLU A 72 -5.47 43.60 6.00
C GLU A 72 -6.61 42.62 5.69
N ARG A 73 -7.45 42.94 4.70
CA ARG A 73 -8.55 42.05 4.29
C ARG A 73 -8.04 40.84 3.54
N ASN A 74 -7.02 40.98 2.69
CA ASN A 74 -6.49 39.81 1.99
C ASN A 74 -5.81 38.78 2.91
N LEU A 75 -5.61 39.08 4.20
CA LEU A 75 -5.09 38.11 5.17
C LEU A 75 -6.16 37.18 5.76
N VAL A 76 -7.44 37.35 5.41
CA VAL A 76 -8.56 36.54 5.91
C VAL A 76 -9.28 35.81 4.78
N ASP A 77 -9.97 34.73 5.13
CA ASP A 77 -10.80 33.95 4.22
C ASP A 77 -11.92 34.81 3.60
N PRO A 78 -12.32 34.51 2.34
CA PRO A 78 -11.86 33.43 1.48
C PRO A 78 -10.64 33.77 0.61
N ALA A 79 -9.74 34.68 1.01
CA ALA A 79 -8.58 35.08 0.19
C ALA A 79 -7.77 33.89 -0.37
N PHE A 80 -7.72 32.77 0.35
CA PHE A 80 -6.93 31.59 0.01
C PHE A 80 -7.68 30.54 -0.84
N ALA A 81 -8.91 30.84 -1.25
CA ALA A 81 -9.78 29.98 -2.08
C ALA A 81 -9.12 29.35 -3.30
N GLY A 82 -8.16 30.07 -3.90
CA GLY A 82 -7.35 29.61 -5.02
C GLY A 82 -6.52 28.34 -4.78
N TYR A 83 -6.26 28.02 -3.51
CA TYR A 83 -5.26 27.01 -3.13
C TYR A 83 -5.78 25.96 -2.15
N THR A 84 -6.94 26.19 -1.53
CA THR A 84 -7.55 25.23 -0.61
C THR A 84 -8.16 24.03 -1.35
N PRO A 85 -8.26 22.84 -0.73
CA PRO A 85 -8.91 21.68 -1.32
C PRO A 85 -10.35 22.00 -1.78
N PRO A 86 -10.88 21.32 -2.82
CA PRO A 86 -12.19 21.66 -3.38
C PRO A 86 -13.34 21.64 -2.37
N TYR A 87 -13.28 20.75 -1.37
CA TYR A 87 -14.30 20.62 -0.32
C TYR A 87 -14.16 21.65 0.82
N PHE A 88 -13.14 22.52 0.80
CA PHE A 88 -12.74 23.32 1.97
C PHE A 88 -13.84 24.32 2.39
N TYR A 89 -14.34 25.10 1.42
CA TYR A 89 -15.40 26.09 1.61
C TYR A 89 -16.81 25.51 1.49
N GLY A 90 -16.95 24.22 1.19
CA GLY A 90 -18.23 23.51 1.09
C GLY A 90 -18.18 22.38 0.08
N THR A 91 -19.33 21.76 -0.18
CA THR A 91 -19.45 20.69 -1.18
C THR A 91 -19.00 21.16 -2.57
N SER A 92 -18.12 20.38 -3.19
CA SER A 92 -17.63 20.59 -4.55
C SER A 92 -18.28 19.57 -5.49
N ILE A 93 -18.72 20.03 -6.66
CA ILE A 93 -19.46 19.23 -7.64
C ILE A 93 -18.84 19.42 -9.01
N ALA A 94 -18.61 18.32 -9.73
CA ALA A 94 -18.39 18.32 -11.16
C ALA A 94 -19.63 17.75 -11.84
N ARG A 95 -20.38 18.63 -12.51
CA ARG A 95 -21.55 18.25 -13.31
C ARG A 95 -21.11 17.92 -14.71
N ILE A 96 -21.25 16.66 -15.09
CA ILE A 96 -20.92 16.15 -16.40
C ILE A 96 -22.18 16.19 -17.25
N GLU A 97 -22.13 16.87 -18.39
CA GLU A 97 -23.17 16.91 -19.42
C GLU A 97 -22.64 16.19 -20.66
N PHE A 98 -23.33 15.13 -21.09
CA PHE A 98 -23.13 14.49 -22.38
C PHE A 98 -24.26 14.88 -23.34
N ASP A 99 -23.89 15.36 -24.53
CA ASP A 99 -24.81 15.74 -25.60
C ASP A 99 -24.63 14.80 -26.81
N PRO A 100 -25.47 13.76 -26.96
CA PRO A 100 -25.36 12.80 -28.04
C PRO A 100 -25.44 13.42 -29.44
N SER A 101 -26.09 14.59 -29.58
CA SER A 101 -26.25 15.26 -30.87
C SER A 101 -24.93 15.78 -31.45
N LYS A 102 -23.88 15.92 -30.62
CA LYS A 102 -22.56 16.40 -31.03
C LYS A 102 -21.65 15.32 -31.59
N VAL A 103 -22.01 14.05 -31.48
CA VAL A 103 -21.21 12.93 -32.02
C VAL A 103 -21.45 12.81 -33.53
N SER A 104 -20.47 13.25 -34.32
CA SER A 104 -20.57 13.39 -35.78
C SER A 104 -20.56 12.06 -36.56
N ASN A 105 -20.14 10.95 -35.95
CA ASN A 105 -19.99 9.64 -36.61
C ASN A 105 -20.71 8.49 -35.88
N ALA A 106 -21.78 8.77 -35.15
CA ALA A 106 -22.54 7.72 -34.47
C ALA A 106 -23.16 6.75 -35.50
N GLN A 107 -22.49 5.62 -35.74
CA GLN A 107 -22.93 4.57 -36.67
C GLN A 107 -24.15 3.79 -36.13
N SER A 108 -24.53 4.01 -34.86
CA SER A 108 -25.67 3.40 -34.18
C SER A 108 -26.17 4.30 -33.03
N ASP A 109 -27.30 3.95 -32.39
CA ASP A 109 -27.74 4.56 -31.12
C ASP A 109 -26.89 4.12 -29.90
N ALA A 110 -25.78 3.41 -30.15
CA ALA A 110 -24.83 2.96 -29.16
C ALA A 110 -23.55 3.79 -29.21
N TYR A 111 -23.12 4.25 -28.05
CA TYR A 111 -21.94 5.09 -27.86
C TYR A 111 -20.87 4.34 -27.07
N THR A 112 -19.62 4.55 -27.45
CA THR A 112 -18.42 4.10 -26.73
C THR A 112 -18.11 5.01 -25.53
N LEU A 113 -17.19 4.62 -24.63
CA LEU A 113 -16.79 5.53 -23.53
C LEU A 113 -16.08 6.75 -24.09
N GLU A 114 -15.28 6.55 -25.12
CA GLU A 114 -14.47 7.58 -25.76
C GLU A 114 -15.37 8.65 -26.35
N GLU A 115 -16.41 8.25 -27.10
CA GLU A 115 -17.39 9.20 -27.62
C GLU A 115 -18.13 9.96 -26.51
N ILE A 116 -18.45 9.29 -25.40
CA ILE A 116 -19.08 9.94 -24.25
C ILE A 116 -18.11 10.94 -23.61
N PHE A 117 -16.84 10.55 -23.40
CA PHE A 117 -15.83 11.39 -22.76
C PHE A 117 -15.51 12.62 -23.63
N ASP A 118 -15.25 12.42 -24.92
CA ASP A 118 -14.87 13.46 -25.87
C ASP A 118 -15.98 14.49 -26.09
N GLN A 119 -17.25 14.09 -26.00
CA GLN A 119 -18.40 14.97 -26.16
C GLN A 119 -19.04 15.39 -24.83
N SER A 120 -18.43 15.03 -23.70
CA SER A 120 -18.86 15.51 -22.38
C SER A 120 -18.29 16.89 -22.08
N THR A 121 -19.11 17.74 -21.47
CA THR A 121 -18.68 19.02 -20.89
C THR A 121 -18.82 18.97 -19.38
N VAL A 122 -17.92 19.66 -18.66
CA VAL A 122 -17.94 19.67 -17.19
C VAL A 122 -18.19 21.08 -16.68
N THR A 123 -19.24 21.25 -15.90
CA THR A 123 -19.49 22.46 -15.12
C THR A 123 -19.08 22.22 -13.67
N TYR A 124 -18.22 23.07 -13.14
CA TYR A 124 -17.78 22.99 -11.75
C TYR A 124 -18.64 23.90 -10.86
N ILE A 125 -19.13 23.35 -9.75
CA ILE A 125 -20.01 24.05 -8.82
C ILE A 125 -19.43 23.85 -7.42
N ASN A 126 -19.06 24.96 -6.77
CA ASN A 126 -18.73 24.97 -5.35
C ASN A 126 -19.90 25.59 -4.59
N LYS A 127 -20.54 24.83 -3.71
CA LYS A 127 -21.72 25.31 -2.98
C LYS A 127 -21.41 26.42 -1.98
N CYS A 128 -20.14 26.52 -1.56
CA CYS A 128 -19.67 27.54 -0.61
C CYS A 128 -20.53 27.61 0.68
N GLU A 129 -21.14 26.50 1.08
CA GLU A 129 -22.10 26.47 2.19
C GLU A 129 -21.46 26.75 3.55
N ARG A 130 -20.12 26.60 3.65
CA ARG A 130 -19.36 26.98 4.85
C ARG A 130 -18.87 28.43 4.79
N HIS A 131 -19.06 29.16 3.69
CA HIS A 131 -18.61 30.55 3.56
C HIS A 131 -19.00 31.47 4.73
N PRO A 132 -20.20 31.38 5.34
CA PRO A 132 -20.54 32.16 6.54
C PRO A 132 -19.66 31.88 7.77
N GLU A 133 -18.99 30.73 7.85
CA GLU A 133 -18.00 30.41 8.89
C GLU A 133 -16.68 31.14 8.65
N PHE A 134 -16.37 31.42 7.39
CA PHE A 134 -15.10 31.98 6.93
C PHE A 134 -15.17 33.51 6.76
N ALA A 135 -16.31 34.04 6.31
CA ALA A 135 -16.53 35.46 6.03
C ALA A 135 -16.87 36.31 7.29
N GLN A 136 -16.55 35.84 8.50
CA GLN A 136 -16.89 36.54 9.75
C GLN A 136 -16.02 37.79 9.96
N LEU A 137 -16.27 38.86 9.23
CA LEU A 137 -15.84 40.20 9.62
C LEU A 137 -16.75 40.68 10.76
N GLY A 138 -16.19 40.89 11.95
CA GLY A 138 -16.97 41.34 13.10
C GLY A 138 -17.71 42.64 12.82
N ASN A 139 -18.98 42.71 13.25
CA ASN A 139 -19.94 43.84 13.25
C ASN A 139 -20.08 44.72 11.99
N PHE A 140 -19.22 44.63 10.97
CA PHE A 140 -19.21 45.53 9.83
C PHE A 140 -20.16 45.08 8.72
N GLU A 141 -20.50 43.79 8.61
CA GLU A 141 -21.32 43.28 7.50
C GLU A 141 -22.28 42.14 7.90
N LYS A 142 -23.04 42.35 8.98
CA LYS A 142 -24.21 41.49 9.29
C LYS A 142 -25.39 41.66 8.32
N ASN A 143 -25.20 42.34 7.19
CA ASN A 143 -26.25 42.53 6.20
C ASN A 143 -26.25 41.39 5.19
N THR A 144 -27.17 40.45 5.41
CA THR A 144 -27.51 39.30 4.56
C THR A 144 -28.15 39.68 3.22
N SER A 145 -27.95 40.92 2.72
CA SER A 145 -28.58 41.41 1.50
C SER A 145 -27.63 41.31 0.31
N LEU A 146 -27.80 40.27 -0.53
CA LEU A 146 -27.55 40.16 -1.99
C LEU A 146 -26.26 40.72 -2.65
N ASN A 147 -25.41 41.45 -1.94
CA ASN A 147 -24.13 42.02 -2.35
C ASN A 147 -23.07 41.49 -1.37
N ASP A 148 -22.93 40.16 -1.29
CA ASP A 148 -21.80 39.57 -0.61
C ASP A 148 -20.52 40.08 -1.31
N PRO A 149 -19.63 40.83 -0.62
CA PRO A 149 -18.46 41.43 -1.26
C PRO A 149 -17.50 40.39 -1.84
N CYS A 150 -17.71 39.11 -1.54
CA CYS A 150 -16.95 37.96 -2.01
C CYS A 150 -17.30 37.52 -3.43
N ILE A 151 -18.47 37.87 -3.97
CA ILE A 151 -18.91 37.42 -5.31
C ILE A 151 -18.16 38.19 -6.42
N ASN A 152 -17.78 37.48 -7.49
CA ASN A 152 -17.03 38.03 -8.64
C ASN A 152 -15.66 38.62 -8.26
N THR A 153 -15.02 38.07 -7.22
CA THR A 153 -13.68 38.49 -6.81
C THR A 153 -12.64 37.52 -7.36
N PRO A 154 -11.36 37.91 -7.48
CA PRO A 154 -10.31 36.97 -7.85
C PRO A 154 -10.29 35.71 -6.98
N ALA A 155 -10.51 35.83 -5.68
CA ALA A 155 -10.58 34.68 -4.77
C ALA A 155 -11.76 33.74 -5.10
N SER A 156 -12.99 34.26 -5.21
CA SER A 156 -14.17 33.41 -5.48
C SER A 156 -14.19 32.85 -6.90
N SER A 157 -13.58 33.54 -7.86
CA SER A 157 -13.41 33.04 -9.23
C SER A 157 -12.37 31.93 -9.33
N SER A 158 -11.53 31.76 -8.31
CA SER A 158 -10.40 30.83 -8.31
C SER A 158 -10.61 29.62 -7.41
N TYR A 159 -11.79 29.40 -6.82
CA TYR A 159 -12.04 28.21 -6.01
C TYR A 159 -11.59 26.94 -6.73
N MET A 160 -10.75 26.15 -6.06
CA MET A 160 -10.30 24.87 -6.62
C MET A 160 -11.51 24.01 -7.02
N HIS A 161 -11.48 23.54 -8.27
CA HIS A 161 -12.50 22.66 -8.81
C HIS A 161 -12.30 21.22 -8.34
N LEU A 162 -13.37 20.42 -8.30
CA LEU A 162 -13.32 19.00 -7.92
C LEU A 162 -12.26 18.20 -8.71
N SER A 163 -12.05 18.55 -9.99
CA SER A 163 -11.04 17.94 -10.85
C SER A 163 -9.59 18.19 -10.44
N ALA A 164 -9.33 19.11 -9.50
CA ALA A 164 -8.02 19.27 -8.88
C ALA A 164 -7.60 18.03 -8.07
N SER A 165 -8.56 17.28 -7.52
CA SER A 165 -8.30 16.10 -6.67
C SER A 165 -8.89 14.79 -7.19
N VAL A 166 -9.79 14.85 -8.17
CA VAL A 166 -10.52 13.69 -8.69
C VAL A 166 -10.38 13.61 -10.21
N ASN A 167 -10.07 12.42 -10.72
CA ASN A 167 -10.16 12.12 -12.14
C ASN A 167 -11.61 11.75 -12.49
N LEU A 168 -12.17 12.44 -13.48
CA LEU A 168 -13.56 12.30 -13.88
C LEU A 168 -13.76 11.27 -15.01
N PHE A 169 -12.77 11.10 -15.90
CA PHE A 169 -12.89 10.29 -17.12
C PHE A 169 -11.79 9.22 -17.15
N GLY A 170 -11.89 8.24 -16.25
CA GLY A 170 -11.01 7.08 -16.21
C GLY A 170 -11.57 5.90 -17.00
N LYS A 171 -10.66 5.14 -17.60
CA LYS A 171 -10.94 3.92 -18.36
C LYS A 171 -10.15 2.75 -17.78
N ALA A 172 -10.85 1.69 -17.41
CA ALA A 172 -10.25 0.46 -16.90
C ALA A 172 -10.82 -0.77 -17.61
N TYR A 173 -10.05 -1.86 -17.62
CA TYR A 173 -10.48 -3.16 -18.14
C TYR A 173 -10.53 -4.15 -16.97
N PRO A 174 -11.68 -4.81 -16.69
CA PRO A 174 -11.91 -5.58 -15.46
C PRO A 174 -10.89 -6.69 -15.14
N ASN A 175 -10.27 -7.30 -16.16
CA ASN A 175 -9.34 -8.42 -15.97
C ASN A 175 -7.88 -8.01 -15.74
N LEU A 176 -7.51 -6.74 -15.92
CA LEU A 176 -6.19 -6.22 -15.53
C LEU A 176 -6.00 -6.15 -14.00
N PHE A 177 -7.08 -6.19 -13.22
CA PHE A 177 -7.06 -5.99 -11.77
C PHE A 177 -7.17 -7.26 -10.92
N LYS A 178 -7.20 -8.46 -11.53
CA LYS A 178 -7.09 -9.72 -10.78
C LYS A 178 -5.63 -9.95 -10.39
N PHE A 179 -5.17 -9.23 -9.36
CA PHE A 179 -3.94 -9.59 -8.68
C PHE A 179 -4.14 -10.94 -8.01
N SER A 180 -3.59 -12.00 -8.59
CA SER A 180 -3.41 -13.25 -7.86
C SER A 180 -2.59 -12.94 -6.62
N THR A 181 -3.19 -13.10 -5.44
CA THR A 181 -2.53 -13.00 -4.14
C THR A 181 -1.67 -14.23 -3.82
N GLY A 182 -1.44 -15.10 -4.79
CA GLY A 182 -0.57 -16.26 -4.66
C GLY A 182 0.24 -16.48 -5.93
N VAL A 183 1.56 -16.61 -5.77
CA VAL A 183 2.55 -16.88 -6.83
C VAL A 183 2.89 -15.67 -7.70
N THR A 184 3.71 -14.77 -7.15
CA THR A 184 4.73 -14.13 -7.99
C THR A 184 5.51 -15.24 -8.66
N ASN A 185 5.47 -15.33 -9.99
CA ASN A 185 6.44 -16.12 -10.74
C ASN A 185 7.83 -15.77 -10.19
N PRO A 186 8.67 -16.74 -9.78
CA PRO A 186 9.96 -16.48 -9.17
C PRO A 186 10.94 -15.66 -10.03
N MET A 187 10.60 -15.38 -11.29
CA MET A 187 11.30 -14.46 -12.20
C MET A 187 10.85 -12.99 -12.11
N GLY A 188 9.82 -12.64 -11.32
CA GLY A 188 9.25 -11.28 -11.31
C GLY A 188 8.51 -10.89 -12.59
N GLU A 189 8.55 -11.74 -13.62
CA GLU A 189 7.72 -11.61 -14.81
C GLU A 189 6.33 -12.14 -14.49
N LEU A 190 5.36 -11.22 -14.41
CA LEU A 190 4.01 -11.60 -14.81
C LEU A 190 4.14 -12.08 -16.26
N SER A 191 3.86 -13.37 -16.48
CA SER A 191 3.56 -13.79 -17.82
C SER A 191 2.33 -13.01 -18.22
N SER A 192 2.48 -12.12 -19.20
CA SER A 192 1.38 -11.60 -19.97
C SER A 192 0.75 -12.82 -20.64
N LYS A 193 -0.15 -13.51 -19.94
CA LYS A 193 -1.33 -13.97 -20.66
C LYS A 193 -1.97 -12.67 -21.08
N GLU A 194 -1.73 -12.27 -22.32
CA GLU A 194 -2.63 -11.43 -23.09
C GLU A 194 -4.02 -12.06 -22.90
N GLN A 195 -4.68 -11.72 -21.79
CA GLN A 195 -6.09 -11.99 -21.67
C GLN A 195 -6.70 -10.98 -22.60
N GLU A 196 -7.20 -11.54 -23.70
CA GLU A 196 -7.84 -10.86 -24.81
C GLU A 196 -8.60 -9.63 -24.32
N GLN A 197 -8.44 -8.57 -25.10
CA GLN A 197 -9.15 -7.30 -25.08
C GLN A 197 -10.66 -7.50 -25.38
N ASP A 198 -11.25 -8.58 -24.88
CA ASP A 198 -12.60 -9.06 -25.18
C ASP A 198 -13.63 -8.58 -24.14
N ASN A 199 -13.21 -7.67 -23.24
CA ASN A 199 -14.12 -7.03 -22.29
C ASN A 199 -14.27 -5.55 -22.60
N ASP A 200 -15.53 -5.11 -22.60
CA ASP A 200 -15.89 -3.69 -22.65
C ASP A 200 -15.17 -2.91 -21.53
N PRO A 201 -14.63 -1.72 -21.82
CA PRO A 201 -14.03 -0.88 -20.81
C PRO A 201 -15.07 -0.35 -19.82
N ILE A 202 -14.66 -0.14 -18.57
CA ILE A 202 -15.48 0.46 -17.52
C ILE A 202 -15.04 1.91 -17.26
N TRP A 203 -16.02 2.77 -17.01
CA TRP A 203 -15.78 4.15 -16.56
C TRP A 203 -15.38 4.15 -15.09
N VAL A 204 -14.20 4.70 -14.79
CA VAL A 204 -13.66 4.89 -13.45
C VAL A 204 -13.61 6.38 -13.08
N ILE A 205 -14.20 6.72 -11.94
CA ILE A 205 -14.00 7.99 -11.25
C ILE A 205 -13.15 7.68 -10.00
N SER A 206 -12.02 8.36 -9.83
CA SER A 206 -11.11 8.08 -8.72
C SER A 206 -10.41 9.33 -8.21
N THR A 207 -9.88 9.29 -7.00
CA THR A 207 -8.94 10.31 -6.53
C THR A 207 -7.65 10.26 -7.36
N LYS A 208 -6.96 11.40 -7.47
CA LYS A 208 -5.64 11.50 -8.14
C LYS A 208 -4.50 10.94 -7.29
N PHE A 209 -4.68 10.91 -5.98
CA PHE A 209 -3.70 10.46 -5.00
C PHE A 209 -4.39 9.73 -3.86
N GLU A 210 -3.61 8.95 -3.12
CA GLU A 210 -4.04 8.27 -1.90
C GLU A 210 -3.38 8.95 -0.69
N CYS A 211 -4.19 9.43 0.24
CA CYS A 211 -3.73 9.93 1.53
C CYS A 211 -4.74 9.55 2.62
N PRO A 212 -4.29 9.27 3.86
CA PRO A 212 -5.21 9.03 4.95
C PRO A 212 -5.97 10.31 5.31
N VAL A 213 -7.23 10.16 5.68
CA VAL A 213 -8.02 11.22 6.30
C VAL A 213 -7.93 11.05 7.81
N LEU A 214 -7.43 12.09 8.49
CA LEU A 214 -7.35 12.18 9.94
C LEU A 214 -8.07 13.44 10.40
N ASN A 215 -8.69 13.37 11.57
CA ASN A 215 -9.39 14.49 12.19
C ASN A 215 -8.52 15.13 13.29
N PHE A 216 -8.17 16.39 13.07
CA PHE A 216 -7.36 17.23 13.96
C PHE A 216 -8.20 18.26 14.73
N SER A 217 -9.54 18.19 14.67
CA SER A 217 -10.39 19.18 15.35
C SER A 217 -10.28 19.14 16.88
N GLY A 218 -9.78 18.03 17.44
CA GLY A 218 -9.46 17.90 18.86
C GLY A 218 -8.10 18.49 19.28
N ASN A 219 -7.32 19.04 18.34
CA ASN A 219 -6.01 19.62 18.67
C ASN A 219 -6.15 21.02 19.27
N VAL A 220 -5.48 21.22 20.40
CA VAL A 220 -5.06 22.55 20.86
C VAL A 220 -3.67 22.83 20.29
N GLY A 221 -3.44 24.02 19.73
CA GLY A 221 -2.12 24.39 19.22
C GLY A 221 -1.09 24.48 20.36
N PRO A 222 0.22 24.57 20.04
CA PRO A 222 1.19 24.89 21.07
C PRO A 222 0.84 26.25 21.69
N GLU A 223 0.94 26.36 23.01
CA GLU A 223 0.78 27.63 23.73
C GLU A 223 1.66 28.71 23.08
N LYS A 224 1.06 29.68 22.40
CA LYS A 224 1.79 30.87 21.98
C LYS A 224 2.04 31.77 23.19
N GLY A 225 3.26 32.29 23.28
CA GLY A 225 3.75 33.13 24.37
C GLY A 225 2.84 34.33 24.69
N THR A 226 2.55 34.46 25.99
CA THR A 226 2.22 35.65 26.80
C THR A 226 1.22 36.72 26.35
N ALA A 227 0.68 36.72 25.13
CA ALA A 227 -0.23 37.80 24.71
C ALA A 227 -1.73 37.55 24.99
N ILE A 228 -2.12 36.33 25.39
CA ILE A 228 -3.55 36.00 25.61
C ILE A 228 -3.74 35.24 26.92
N GLY A 229 -3.22 35.78 28.02
CA GLY A 229 -3.35 35.20 29.35
C GLY A 229 -4.78 35.17 29.90
N SER A 230 -5.70 35.94 29.31
CA SER A 230 -7.04 36.20 29.84
C SER A 230 -8.17 35.39 29.18
N LEU A 231 -7.88 34.58 28.15
CA LEU A 231 -8.88 33.76 27.45
C LEU A 231 -8.91 32.34 28.01
N SER A 232 -10.09 31.72 27.96
CA SER A 232 -10.23 30.28 28.23
C SER A 232 -9.45 29.46 27.21
N GLU A 233 -9.03 28.24 27.54
CA GLU A 233 -8.38 27.32 26.58
C GLU A 233 -9.23 27.10 25.33
N THR A 234 -10.56 27.03 25.48
CA THR A 234 -11.53 26.93 24.38
C THR A 234 -11.48 28.14 23.44
N ASP A 235 -11.28 29.34 23.98
CA ASP A 235 -11.20 30.57 23.19
C ASP A 235 -9.84 30.71 22.49
N LYS A 236 -8.75 30.21 23.10
CA LYS A 236 -7.41 30.18 22.49
C LYS A 236 -7.39 29.31 21.23
N ALA A 237 -8.11 28.19 21.22
CA ALA A 237 -8.19 27.27 20.08
C ALA A 237 -8.71 27.95 18.79
N CYS A 238 -9.50 29.03 18.89
CA CYS A 238 -9.94 29.79 17.72
C CYS A 238 -8.79 30.54 17.00
N PHE A 239 -7.66 30.75 17.68
CA PHE A 239 -6.48 31.45 17.16
C PHE A 239 -5.34 30.49 16.75
N ASP A 240 -5.56 29.18 16.89
CA ASP A 240 -4.59 28.16 16.58
C ASP A 240 -4.84 27.55 15.21
N SER A 241 -3.74 27.15 14.57
CA SER A 241 -3.81 26.29 13.41
C SER A 241 -3.90 24.83 13.86
N GLN A 242 -4.59 24.02 13.09
CA GLN A 242 -4.79 22.60 13.33
C GLN A 242 -4.46 21.85 12.05
N GLY A 243 -3.81 20.70 12.16
CA GLY A 243 -3.58 19.83 11.01
C GLY A 243 -2.42 18.87 11.21
N MET A 244 -2.19 18.07 10.17
CA MET A 244 -1.08 17.13 10.07
C MET A 244 0.25 17.83 10.43
N TRP A 245 1.03 17.20 11.32
CA TRP A 245 2.32 17.69 11.84
C TRP A 245 2.27 18.90 12.77
N TYR A 246 1.09 19.48 13.02
CA TYR A 246 0.89 20.53 14.05
C TYR A 246 0.40 19.95 15.38
N GLY A 247 -0.30 18.81 15.34
CA GLY A 247 -0.70 18.04 16.52
C GLY A 247 -1.19 16.64 16.15
N SER A 248 -1.73 15.90 17.12
CA SER A 248 -2.12 14.50 16.93
C SER A 248 -3.53 14.35 16.38
N GLY A 249 -3.65 13.87 15.15
CA GLY A 249 -4.93 13.53 14.55
C GLY A 249 -5.59 12.31 15.20
N SER A 250 -6.85 12.10 14.88
CA SER A 250 -7.62 10.90 15.23
C SER A 250 -8.29 10.34 13.97
N LEU A 251 -8.63 9.06 13.96
CA LEU A 251 -9.39 8.52 12.83
C LEU A 251 -10.82 9.08 12.83
N PRO A 252 -11.36 9.51 11.68
CA PRO A 252 -12.75 9.91 11.57
C PRO A 252 -13.65 8.67 11.74
N LYS A 253 -14.13 8.42 12.97
CA LYS A 253 -15.03 7.30 13.27
C LYS A 253 -16.41 7.49 12.66
N GLU A 254 -16.87 8.73 12.61
CA GLU A 254 -18.13 9.18 12.05
C GLU A 254 -17.83 10.39 11.15
N ASN A 255 -18.61 10.59 10.10
CA ASN A 255 -18.50 11.76 9.21
C ASN A 255 -17.15 11.89 8.45
N PRO A 256 -16.79 10.91 7.58
CA PRO A 256 -15.60 10.99 6.73
C PRO A 256 -15.79 11.96 5.55
N ILE A 257 -14.71 12.24 4.81
CA ILE A 257 -14.82 12.86 3.48
C ILE A 257 -15.48 11.84 2.55
N ILE A 258 -16.49 12.29 1.80
CA ILE A 258 -17.28 11.44 0.91
C ILE A 258 -17.01 11.84 -0.54
N LEU A 259 -16.69 10.86 -1.36
CA LEU A 259 -16.75 10.96 -2.82
C LEU A 259 -17.93 10.11 -3.31
N GLY A 260 -18.79 10.68 -4.12
CA GLY A 260 -19.95 9.98 -4.65
C GLY A 260 -20.42 10.53 -5.99
N ILE A 261 -21.46 9.89 -6.50
CA ILE A 261 -22.19 10.35 -7.69
C ILE A 261 -23.66 10.52 -7.33
N GLN A 262 -24.35 11.46 -7.99
CA GLN A 262 -25.79 11.67 -7.81
C GLN A 262 -26.43 12.22 -9.08
N GLU A 263 -27.76 12.13 -9.15
CA GLU A 263 -28.53 12.78 -10.21
C GLU A 263 -28.39 14.31 -10.13
N SER A 264 -27.99 14.94 -11.23
CA SER A 264 -27.87 16.40 -11.33
C SER A 264 -29.19 17.13 -11.12
N PHE A 265 -30.29 16.48 -11.52
CA PHE A 265 -31.64 17.01 -11.54
C PHE A 265 -32.63 16.00 -10.94
N SER A 266 -32.47 15.71 -9.64
CA SER A 266 -33.25 14.70 -8.91
C SER A 266 -34.76 15.00 -8.80
N THR A 267 -35.17 16.23 -9.08
CA THR A 267 -36.59 16.64 -9.10
C THR A 267 -36.86 17.53 -10.31
N GLU A 268 -38.11 17.56 -10.78
CA GLU A 268 -38.54 18.42 -11.90
C GLU A 268 -38.24 19.91 -11.67
N LEU A 269 -38.24 20.36 -10.40
CA LEU A 269 -37.95 21.76 -10.03
C LEU A 269 -36.49 22.14 -10.27
N LEU A 270 -35.57 21.17 -10.30
CA LEU A 270 -34.15 21.42 -10.50
C LEU A 270 -33.75 21.45 -11.97
N LYS A 271 -34.60 20.91 -12.87
CA LYS A 271 -34.31 20.88 -14.31
C LYS A 271 -34.28 22.29 -14.90
N PRO A 272 -33.43 22.55 -15.92
CA PRO A 272 -33.42 23.84 -16.60
C PRO A 272 -34.81 24.21 -17.15
N THR A 273 -35.22 25.45 -16.93
CA THR A 273 -36.54 25.94 -17.33
C THR A 273 -36.74 25.81 -18.84
N GLY A 274 -37.83 25.15 -19.26
CA GLY A 274 -38.13 24.87 -20.68
C GLY A 274 -37.53 23.56 -21.23
N GLN A 275 -36.78 22.79 -20.44
CA GLN A 275 -36.12 21.55 -20.87
C GLN A 275 -36.58 20.29 -20.11
N LEU A 276 -37.77 20.31 -19.50
CA LEU A 276 -38.25 19.22 -18.61
C LEU A 276 -38.17 17.81 -19.26
N ASN A 277 -38.43 17.73 -20.57
CA ASN A 277 -38.40 16.49 -21.35
C ASN A 277 -37.07 16.25 -22.09
N GLN A 278 -36.12 17.18 -22.00
CA GLN A 278 -34.84 17.17 -22.74
C GLN A 278 -33.64 16.80 -21.84
N VAL A 279 -33.90 16.34 -20.61
CA VAL A 279 -32.88 15.95 -19.64
C VAL A 279 -32.98 14.45 -19.34
N GLY A 280 -31.87 13.73 -19.44
CA GLY A 280 -31.74 12.32 -19.07
C GLY A 280 -30.65 12.07 -18.02
N SER A 281 -30.65 10.89 -17.42
CA SER A 281 -29.64 10.45 -16.45
C SER A 281 -28.47 9.76 -17.13
N LEU A 282 -27.25 10.27 -16.93
CA LEU A 282 -26.04 9.59 -17.37
C LEU A 282 -25.71 8.40 -16.47
N ILE A 283 -26.11 8.45 -15.20
CA ILE A 283 -25.95 7.35 -14.22
C ILE A 283 -26.72 6.11 -14.70
N GLU A 284 -27.99 6.28 -15.05
CA GLU A 284 -28.84 5.21 -15.56
C GLU A 284 -28.29 4.65 -16.87
N LYS A 285 -27.95 5.54 -17.82
CA LYS A 285 -27.49 5.12 -19.14
C LYS A 285 -26.14 4.43 -19.13
N CYS A 286 -25.22 4.84 -18.25
CA CYS A 286 -23.91 4.21 -18.11
C CYS A 286 -23.90 3.02 -17.13
N GLY A 287 -25.03 2.72 -16.48
CA GLY A 287 -25.16 1.59 -15.55
C GLY A 287 -24.45 1.80 -14.21
N PHE A 288 -24.24 3.06 -13.81
CA PHE A 288 -23.67 3.37 -12.50
C PHE A 288 -24.64 3.00 -11.37
N LYS A 289 -24.08 2.56 -10.25
CA LYS A 289 -24.79 2.47 -8.97
C LYS A 289 -24.48 3.72 -8.17
N VAL A 290 -25.53 4.44 -7.76
CA VAL A 290 -25.41 5.60 -6.89
C VAL A 290 -24.84 5.15 -5.55
N GLU A 291 -23.57 5.48 -5.31
CA GLU A 291 -22.84 5.12 -4.10
C GLU A 291 -22.07 6.34 -3.58
N ASN A 292 -22.09 6.50 -2.27
CA ASN A 292 -21.26 7.47 -1.54
C ASN A 292 -20.17 6.69 -0.80
N LYS A 293 -18.90 6.95 -1.14
CA LYS A 293 -17.76 6.22 -0.58
C LYS A 293 -16.91 7.14 0.30
N PRO A 294 -16.60 6.71 1.55
CA PRO A 294 -15.59 7.40 2.32
C PRO A 294 -14.23 7.25 1.63
N ILE A 295 -13.48 8.35 1.53
CA ILE A 295 -12.13 8.35 0.97
C ILE A 295 -11.08 8.52 2.06
N GLY A 296 -9.87 8.00 1.80
CA GLY A 296 -8.74 8.08 2.73
C GLY A 296 -8.90 7.26 4.01
N ALA A 297 -9.75 6.23 4.00
CA ALA A 297 -9.87 5.31 5.13
C ALA A 297 -8.55 4.55 5.37
N MET A 298 -8.06 4.60 6.61
CA MET A 298 -6.82 3.94 6.98
C MET A 298 -7.01 2.43 7.13
N ARG A 299 -6.06 1.65 6.62
CA ARG A 299 -6.05 0.19 6.78
C ARG A 299 -5.95 -0.19 8.27
N THR A 300 -6.63 -1.26 8.67
CA THR A 300 -6.63 -1.74 10.06
C THR A 300 -5.31 -2.38 10.50
N SER A 301 -4.57 -2.98 9.57
CA SER A 301 -3.25 -3.55 9.85
C SER A 301 -2.40 -3.72 8.59
N LYS A 302 -1.08 -3.77 8.75
CA LYS A 302 -0.13 -4.04 7.67
C LYS A 302 0.99 -4.95 8.16
N LYS A 303 1.11 -6.11 7.54
CA LYS A 303 2.28 -6.99 7.69
C LYS A 303 3.48 -6.35 6.98
N ILE A 304 4.60 -6.24 7.68
CA ILE A 304 5.91 -5.88 7.15
C ILE A 304 6.90 -7.01 7.44
N SER A 305 7.93 -7.14 6.60
CA SER A 305 8.95 -8.15 6.78
C SER A 305 10.31 -7.70 6.29
N GLU A 306 11.33 -8.32 6.85
CA GLU A 306 12.74 -8.21 6.50
C GLU A 306 13.35 -9.60 6.67
N ALA A 307 14.37 -9.95 5.90
CA ALA A 307 15.00 -11.25 6.02
C ALA A 307 16.50 -11.15 6.24
N ILE A 308 17.04 -12.16 6.91
CA ILE A 308 18.47 -12.40 7.03
C ILE A 308 18.85 -13.51 6.06
N VAL A 309 19.87 -13.24 5.27
CA VAL A 309 20.49 -14.20 4.38
C VAL A 309 21.74 -14.75 5.07
N ALA A 310 21.88 -16.08 5.07
CA ALA A 310 23.10 -16.77 5.47
C ALA A 310 23.54 -17.74 4.35
N ILE A 311 24.67 -17.42 3.72
CA ILE A 311 25.24 -18.24 2.63
C ILE A 311 26.39 -19.07 3.21
N PRO A 312 26.25 -20.41 3.30
CA PRO A 312 27.33 -21.27 3.73
C PRO A 312 28.46 -21.30 2.68
N TYR A 313 29.70 -21.32 3.16
CA TYR A 313 30.89 -21.52 2.34
C TYR A 313 31.89 -22.43 3.04
N ASP A 314 32.72 -23.11 2.27
CA ASP A 314 33.83 -23.91 2.76
C ASP A 314 35.03 -22.99 3.05
N LYS A 315 35.47 -22.94 4.32
CA LYS A 315 36.57 -22.06 4.73
C LYS A 315 37.90 -22.43 4.09
N SER A 316 38.08 -23.70 3.70
CA SER A 316 39.35 -24.17 3.14
C SER A 316 39.62 -23.62 1.74
N ASN A 317 38.58 -23.31 0.96
CA ASN A 317 38.70 -22.89 -0.43
C ASN A 317 37.88 -21.64 -0.78
N GLY A 318 37.09 -21.12 0.17
CA GLY A 318 36.27 -19.92 0.01
C GLY A 318 35.07 -20.08 -0.91
N LYS A 319 34.71 -21.31 -1.32
CA LYS A 319 33.63 -21.56 -2.28
C LYS A 319 32.30 -21.80 -1.59
N PHE A 320 31.23 -21.34 -2.23
CA PHE A 320 29.86 -21.66 -1.84
C PHE A 320 29.51 -23.11 -2.14
N TYR A 321 28.56 -23.64 -1.39
CA TYR A 321 28.00 -24.97 -1.63
C TYR A 321 27.00 -24.90 -2.79
N ASN A 322 27.48 -25.21 -3.99
CA ASN A 322 26.65 -25.24 -5.19
C ASN A 322 25.56 -26.31 -5.09
N LEU A 323 24.41 -26.02 -5.69
CA LEU A 323 23.32 -26.96 -5.92
C LEU A 323 23.52 -27.65 -7.26
N ASP A 324 22.94 -28.84 -7.40
CA ASP A 324 22.81 -29.49 -8.69
C ASP A 324 21.90 -28.65 -9.62
N PRO A 325 22.41 -28.15 -10.77
CA PRO A 325 21.63 -27.27 -11.64
C PRO A 325 20.36 -27.92 -12.17
N GLU A 326 20.39 -29.22 -12.53
CA GLU A 326 19.22 -29.90 -13.09
C GLU A 326 18.10 -30.00 -12.06
N THR A 327 18.44 -30.35 -10.81
CA THR A 327 17.48 -30.42 -9.71
C THR A 327 16.91 -29.05 -9.38
N TYR A 328 17.76 -28.01 -9.36
CA TYR A 328 17.32 -26.63 -9.15
C TYR A 328 16.29 -26.20 -10.21
N GLU A 329 16.58 -26.39 -11.50
CA GLU A 329 15.68 -25.99 -12.59
C GLU A 329 14.34 -26.76 -12.54
N LYS A 330 14.37 -28.05 -12.19
CA LYS A 330 13.14 -28.84 -12.01
C LYS A 330 12.28 -28.30 -10.87
N ILE A 331 12.86 -28.05 -9.70
CA ILE A 331 12.12 -27.48 -8.56
C ILE A 331 11.59 -26.10 -8.91
N TYR A 332 12.41 -25.26 -9.56
CA TYR A 332 12.02 -23.94 -10.02
C TYR A 332 10.80 -23.99 -10.95
N ALA A 333 10.83 -24.83 -12.00
CA ALA A 333 9.73 -24.96 -12.95
C ALA A 333 8.42 -25.40 -12.28
N ARG A 334 8.49 -26.25 -11.25
CA ARG A 334 7.30 -26.67 -10.49
C ARG A 334 6.73 -25.59 -9.60
N ILE A 335 7.59 -24.81 -8.95
CA ILE A 335 7.13 -23.64 -8.18
C ILE A 335 6.39 -22.66 -9.10
N VAL A 336 6.89 -22.45 -10.32
CA VAL A 336 6.21 -21.64 -11.34
C VAL A 336 4.86 -22.25 -11.73
N ALA A 337 4.77 -23.58 -11.82
CA ALA A 337 3.53 -24.30 -12.13
C ALA A 337 2.54 -24.39 -10.94
N GLY A 338 2.94 -23.97 -9.73
CA GLY A 338 2.12 -24.10 -8.52
C GLY A 338 2.03 -25.53 -7.99
N GLU A 339 3.02 -26.35 -8.29
CA GLU A 339 3.10 -27.77 -7.90
C GLU A 339 3.97 -27.98 -6.65
N ALA A 340 4.00 -29.22 -6.15
CA ALA A 340 4.94 -29.65 -5.11
C ALA A 340 6.40 -29.55 -5.62
N ASP A 341 7.34 -29.26 -4.73
CA ASP A 341 8.76 -29.15 -5.11
C ASP A 341 9.28 -30.44 -5.75
N ILE A 342 8.99 -31.58 -5.12
CA ILE A 342 9.30 -32.93 -5.60
C ILE A 342 8.01 -33.75 -5.69
N LEU A 343 7.83 -34.47 -6.79
CA LEU A 343 6.72 -35.39 -6.96
C LEU A 343 7.09 -36.78 -6.45
N LYS A 344 6.09 -37.53 -6.04
CA LYS A 344 6.20 -38.95 -5.72
C LYS A 344 6.91 -39.70 -6.86
N ASP A 345 7.77 -40.64 -6.49
CA ASP A 345 8.52 -41.55 -7.41
C ASP A 345 9.51 -40.83 -8.36
N GLN A 346 9.73 -39.52 -8.21
CA GLN A 346 10.71 -38.79 -9.01
C GLN A 346 12.16 -39.17 -8.69
N PHE A 347 12.42 -39.47 -7.42
CA PHE A 347 13.70 -39.97 -6.95
C PHE A 347 13.48 -41.28 -6.20
N GLU A 348 14.52 -42.10 -6.15
CA GLU A 348 14.51 -43.33 -5.38
C GLU A 348 14.14 -43.04 -3.92
N ASN A 349 13.19 -43.80 -3.38
CA ASN A 349 12.70 -43.66 -2.00
C ASN A 349 11.96 -42.34 -1.68
N VAL A 350 11.27 -41.72 -2.65
CA VAL A 350 10.33 -40.61 -2.39
C VAL A 350 8.87 -41.12 -2.44
N PRO A 351 8.27 -41.53 -1.31
CA PRO A 351 6.98 -42.21 -1.28
C PRO A 351 5.76 -41.29 -1.45
N PHE A 352 5.93 -39.97 -1.38
CA PHE A 352 4.88 -38.96 -1.51
C PHE A 352 5.44 -37.64 -2.05
N ASP A 353 4.55 -36.75 -2.50
CA ASP A 353 4.91 -35.41 -2.96
C ASP A 353 5.49 -34.56 -1.80
N ILE A 354 6.70 -34.04 -2.00
CA ILE A 354 7.35 -33.12 -1.06
C ILE A 354 6.96 -31.70 -1.44
N GLN A 355 6.07 -31.11 -0.66
CA GLN A 355 5.54 -29.77 -0.92
C GLN A 355 6.61 -28.68 -0.81
N THR A 356 7.59 -28.85 0.08
CA THR A 356 8.63 -27.84 0.31
C THR A 356 9.94 -28.49 0.72
N THR A 357 11.00 -28.15 -0.01
CA THR A 357 12.41 -28.50 0.21
C THR A 357 13.19 -27.25 0.64
N SER A 358 14.42 -27.40 1.15
CA SER A 358 15.30 -26.25 1.41
C SER A 358 15.60 -25.43 0.14
N ILE A 359 15.79 -26.10 -1.01
CA ILE A 359 16.00 -25.46 -2.32
C ILE A 359 14.75 -24.66 -2.72
N GLY A 360 13.56 -25.26 -2.64
CA GLY A 360 12.34 -24.58 -3.02
C GLY A 360 11.91 -23.48 -2.06
N ASN A 361 12.19 -23.61 -0.76
CA ASN A 361 11.98 -22.51 0.20
C ASN A 361 12.90 -21.32 -0.13
N MET A 362 14.17 -21.57 -0.46
CA MET A 362 15.09 -20.54 -0.92
C MET A 362 14.57 -19.85 -2.19
N ILE A 363 14.14 -20.60 -3.22
CA ILE A 363 13.59 -20.01 -4.47
C ILE A 363 12.40 -19.09 -4.16
N ARG A 364 11.44 -19.56 -3.36
CA ARG A 364 10.28 -18.75 -2.95
C ARG A 364 10.72 -17.48 -2.23
N LYS A 365 11.65 -17.57 -1.28
CA LYS A 365 12.13 -16.40 -0.54
C LYS A 365 12.97 -15.45 -1.39
N MET A 366 13.76 -15.93 -2.33
CA MET A 366 14.44 -15.05 -3.28
C MET A 366 13.43 -14.22 -4.09
N SER A 367 12.23 -14.75 -4.40
CA SER A 367 11.17 -13.99 -5.08
C SER A 367 10.53 -12.91 -4.22
N GLU A 368 10.48 -13.15 -2.91
CA GLU A 368 9.90 -12.22 -1.96
C GLU A 368 10.82 -11.07 -1.59
N TYR A 369 12.14 -11.25 -1.66
CA TYR A 369 13.15 -10.31 -1.17
C TYR A 369 14.03 -9.76 -2.30
N VAL A 370 14.64 -8.59 -2.07
CA VAL A 370 15.61 -8.01 -2.99
C VAL A 370 16.98 -8.65 -2.75
N ILE A 371 17.33 -9.64 -3.57
CA ILE A 371 18.63 -10.32 -3.54
C ILE A 371 19.64 -9.53 -4.38
N PRO A 372 20.86 -9.26 -3.88
CA PRO A 372 21.89 -8.57 -4.66
C PRO A 372 22.08 -9.20 -6.04
N PRO A 373 22.21 -8.42 -7.13
CA PRO A 373 22.34 -8.98 -8.49
C PRO A 373 23.44 -10.02 -8.65
N SER A 374 24.57 -9.88 -7.94
CA SER A 374 25.67 -10.85 -7.97
C SER A 374 25.36 -12.19 -7.29
N LEU A 375 24.26 -12.30 -6.56
CA LEU A 375 23.82 -13.48 -5.81
C LEU A 375 22.44 -13.99 -6.28
N ASP A 376 21.82 -13.32 -7.25
CA ASP A 376 20.50 -13.69 -7.76
C ASP A 376 20.61 -14.51 -9.05
N PHE A 377 20.75 -15.82 -8.89
CA PHE A 377 20.86 -16.78 -9.99
C PHE A 377 19.52 -17.12 -10.66
N ARG A 378 18.42 -16.42 -10.33
CA ARG A 378 17.12 -16.53 -11.03
C ARG A 378 17.01 -15.58 -12.20
N ASN A 379 17.75 -14.46 -12.17
CA ASN A 379 17.70 -13.49 -13.24
C ASN A 379 18.38 -14.07 -14.49
N PRO A 380 17.66 -14.26 -15.62
CA PRO A 380 18.21 -14.84 -16.83
C PRO A 380 19.42 -14.06 -17.39
N GLU A 381 19.41 -12.73 -17.30
CA GLU A 381 20.51 -11.87 -17.77
C GLU A 381 21.78 -12.16 -16.98
N VAL A 382 21.66 -12.20 -15.65
CA VAL A 382 22.78 -12.52 -14.75
C VAL A 382 23.26 -13.96 -14.93
N LYS A 383 22.34 -14.91 -15.10
CA LYS A 383 22.63 -16.33 -15.28
C LYS A 383 23.45 -16.56 -16.56
N ASN A 384 23.09 -15.89 -17.66
CA ASN A 384 23.73 -16.04 -18.96
C ASN A 384 25.09 -15.33 -19.04
N GLU A 385 25.22 -14.12 -18.49
CA GLU A 385 26.46 -13.34 -18.58
C GLU A 385 27.54 -13.78 -17.59
N LYS A 386 27.15 -14.19 -16.38
CA LYS A 386 28.10 -14.47 -15.29
C LYS A 386 28.27 -15.95 -14.98
N ASN A 387 27.53 -16.84 -15.65
CA ASN A 387 27.57 -18.30 -15.47
C ASN A 387 27.54 -18.70 -13.98
N ILE A 388 26.70 -18.03 -13.19
CA ILE A 388 26.58 -18.27 -11.76
C ILE A 388 25.82 -19.57 -11.54
N LYS A 389 26.46 -20.53 -10.86
CA LYS A 389 25.78 -21.76 -10.44
C LYS A 389 24.88 -21.46 -9.24
N PRO A 390 23.67 -22.06 -9.17
CA PRO A 390 22.85 -21.93 -7.97
C PRO A 390 23.61 -22.52 -6.77
N PHE A 391 23.47 -21.92 -5.59
CA PHE A 391 24.14 -22.34 -4.37
C PHE A 391 23.20 -22.22 -3.17
N ALA A 392 23.50 -22.95 -2.10
CA ALA A 392 22.71 -22.93 -0.88
C ALA A 392 22.67 -21.52 -0.27
N MET A 393 21.46 -21.04 0.03
CA MET A 393 21.23 -19.74 0.64
C MET A 393 20.07 -19.88 1.63
N TYR A 394 20.36 -19.76 2.93
CA TYR A 394 19.30 -19.69 3.94
C TYR A 394 18.73 -18.28 3.98
N ILE A 395 17.42 -18.14 3.80
CA ILE A 395 16.73 -16.85 3.90
C ILE A 395 15.71 -16.95 5.03
N VAL A 396 16.05 -16.35 6.17
CA VAL A 396 15.25 -16.37 7.40
C VAL A 396 14.43 -15.09 7.47
N GLU A 397 13.11 -15.22 7.29
CA GLU A 397 12.17 -14.10 7.36
C GLU A 397 11.80 -13.74 8.81
N PHE A 398 11.81 -12.45 9.10
CA PHE A 398 11.23 -11.84 10.29
C PHE A 398 10.04 -10.99 9.87
N THR A 399 8.97 -11.04 10.65
CA THR A 399 7.71 -10.38 10.35
C THR A 399 7.26 -9.60 11.56
N GLU A 400 6.72 -8.41 11.33
CA GLU A 400 5.92 -7.66 12.30
C GLU A 400 4.62 -7.21 11.65
N THR A 401 3.58 -7.00 12.47
CA THR A 401 2.30 -6.47 12.00
C THR A 401 2.07 -5.12 12.66
N LEU A 402 2.06 -4.08 11.84
CA LEU A 402 1.66 -2.73 12.25
C LEU A 402 0.14 -2.71 12.38
N ASP A 403 -0.37 -2.22 13.50
CA ASP A 403 -1.81 -1.96 13.62
C ASP A 403 -2.18 -0.55 13.10
N GLN A 404 -3.47 -0.22 13.14
CA GLN A 404 -3.97 1.04 12.61
C GLN A 404 -3.37 2.26 13.30
N GLU A 405 -3.06 2.16 14.59
CA GLU A 405 -2.42 3.24 15.35
C GLU A 405 -0.95 3.41 14.92
N ASP A 406 -0.23 2.31 14.70
CA ASP A 406 1.13 2.36 14.15
C ASP A 406 1.15 3.04 12.77
N LEU A 407 0.21 2.68 11.90
CA LEU A 407 0.07 3.31 10.58
C LEU A 407 -0.27 4.79 10.69
N GLN A 408 -1.13 5.16 11.64
CA GLN A 408 -1.49 6.54 11.90
C GLN A 408 -0.30 7.37 12.38
N ASN A 409 0.52 6.79 13.25
CA ASN A 409 1.74 7.42 13.75
C ASN A 409 2.75 7.62 12.60
N ILE A 410 2.97 6.61 11.75
CA ILE A 410 3.90 6.70 10.61
C ILE A 410 3.51 7.87 9.68
N TRP A 411 2.23 8.01 9.32
CA TRP A 411 1.77 9.12 8.47
C TRP A 411 1.95 10.50 9.11
N GLN A 412 1.94 10.57 10.44
CA GLN A 412 2.19 11.78 11.20
C GLN A 412 3.67 11.99 11.54
N ASN A 413 4.56 11.17 10.97
CA ASN A 413 6.00 11.17 11.27
C ASN A 413 6.32 10.91 12.76
N VAL A 414 5.51 10.08 13.40
CA VAL A 414 5.66 9.64 14.80
C VAL A 414 6.09 8.17 14.82
N MET A 415 6.99 7.85 15.74
CA MET A 415 7.47 6.49 15.97
C MET A 415 6.32 5.50 16.27
N PRO A 416 6.16 4.42 15.48
CA PRO A 416 5.20 3.36 15.80
C PRO A 416 5.63 2.60 17.06
N LYS A 417 4.73 1.83 17.67
CA LYS A 417 4.99 1.08 18.91
C LYS A 417 6.18 0.14 18.77
N ILE A 418 6.34 -0.50 17.61
CA ILE A 418 7.42 -1.44 17.36
C ILE A 418 8.82 -0.81 17.42
N SER A 419 8.95 0.52 17.21
CA SER A 419 10.26 1.18 17.25
C SER A 419 10.66 1.61 18.66
N LYS A 420 9.78 1.44 19.66
CA LYS A 420 10.02 1.86 21.05
C LYS A 420 10.61 0.75 21.92
N THR A 421 10.55 -0.51 21.50
CA THR A 421 11.01 -1.64 22.31
C THR A 421 11.49 -2.80 21.44
N ALA A 422 12.74 -3.22 21.64
CA ALA A 422 13.30 -4.38 20.97
C ALA A 422 12.77 -5.70 21.56
N LYS A 423 12.44 -6.66 20.70
CA LYS A 423 11.99 -8.01 21.07
C LYS A 423 12.97 -9.07 20.53
N LYS A 424 13.24 -10.10 21.33
CA LYS A 424 14.03 -11.26 20.87
C LYS A 424 13.10 -12.29 20.25
N VAL A 425 13.41 -12.73 19.03
CA VAL A 425 12.68 -13.77 18.31
C VAL A 425 13.67 -14.86 17.90
N LYS A 426 13.23 -16.12 17.94
CA LYS A 426 14.00 -17.28 17.47
C LYS A 426 13.32 -17.87 16.24
N SER A 427 14.09 -18.12 15.19
CA SER A 427 13.67 -18.87 14.01
C SER A 427 14.66 -19.99 13.75
N THR A 428 14.17 -21.13 13.27
CA THR A 428 14.96 -22.34 13.01
C THR A 428 14.61 -22.86 11.62
N ILE A 429 15.63 -23.17 10.82
CA ILE A 429 15.50 -23.93 9.57
C ILE A 429 16.17 -25.28 9.81
N SER A 430 15.48 -26.36 9.43
CA SER A 430 15.99 -27.73 9.49
C SER A 430 15.62 -28.45 8.21
N HIS A 431 16.53 -29.26 7.67
CA HIS A 431 16.31 -30.10 6.51
C HIS A 431 17.27 -31.29 6.53
N GLN A 432 16.94 -32.34 5.78
CA GLN A 432 17.82 -33.50 5.58
C GLN A 432 19.05 -33.11 4.74
N THR A 433 20.16 -33.84 4.89
CA THR A 433 21.35 -33.71 4.04
C THR A 433 21.61 -35.01 3.28
N GLY A 434 22.39 -34.96 2.20
CA GLY A 434 22.75 -36.15 1.42
C GLY A 434 21.69 -36.63 0.42
N VAL A 435 20.53 -35.97 0.32
CA VAL A 435 19.52 -36.23 -0.71
C VAL A 435 19.59 -35.18 -1.83
N PRO A 436 19.34 -35.53 -3.11
CA PRO A 436 19.48 -34.62 -4.25
C PRO A 436 18.66 -33.32 -4.18
N TRP A 437 17.49 -33.37 -3.55
CA TRP A 437 16.52 -32.27 -3.51
C TRP A 437 16.67 -31.32 -2.30
N GLU A 438 17.67 -31.54 -1.45
CA GLU A 438 17.99 -30.68 -0.31
C GLU A 438 19.37 -30.03 -0.45
N PHE A 439 19.63 -29.00 0.35
CA PHE A 439 20.98 -28.46 0.50
C PHE A 439 21.96 -29.52 1.00
N PHE A 440 23.22 -29.38 0.59
CA PHE A 440 24.31 -30.30 0.91
C PHE A 440 24.06 -31.74 0.41
N HIS A 441 23.45 -31.91 -0.77
CA HIS A 441 23.33 -33.20 -1.43
C HIS A 441 24.70 -33.88 -1.65
N GLY A 442 25.74 -33.09 -1.96
CA GLY A 442 27.14 -33.55 -2.10
C GLY A 442 27.92 -33.63 -0.78
N GLY A 443 27.24 -33.48 0.36
CA GLY A 443 27.86 -33.30 1.67
C GLY A 443 28.38 -31.89 1.90
N PHE A 444 29.06 -31.70 3.04
CA PHE A 444 29.67 -30.43 3.43
C PHE A 444 31.05 -30.66 4.06
N GLY A 445 31.91 -29.63 3.99
CA GLY A 445 33.28 -29.69 4.51
C GLY A 445 33.31 -29.66 6.04
N ARG A 446 34.45 -30.03 6.63
CA ARG A 446 34.66 -29.98 8.10
C ARG A 446 34.62 -28.56 8.66
N GLU A 447 34.98 -27.57 7.85
CA GLU A 447 35.04 -26.17 8.25
C GLU A 447 34.06 -25.33 7.42
N MET A 448 32.88 -25.07 7.98
CA MET A 448 31.87 -24.23 7.37
C MET A 448 31.93 -22.80 7.94
N GLY A 449 31.81 -21.81 7.06
CA GLY A 449 31.57 -20.40 7.40
C GLY A 449 30.26 -19.93 6.81
N PHE A 450 29.78 -18.76 7.28
CA PHE A 450 28.58 -18.11 6.73
C PHE A 450 28.89 -16.67 6.35
N ILE A 451 28.42 -16.24 5.18
CA ILE A 451 28.26 -14.83 4.85
C ILE A 451 26.86 -14.43 5.25
N ILE A 452 26.74 -13.39 6.09
CA ILE A 452 25.46 -12.98 6.70
C ILE A 452 25.18 -11.53 6.34
N PHE A 453 23.98 -11.26 5.81
CA PHE A 453 23.53 -9.90 5.52
C PHE A 453 22.00 -9.80 5.55
N LYS A 454 21.48 -8.58 5.61
CA LYS A 454 20.04 -8.30 5.59
C LYS A 454 19.57 -8.07 4.16
N VAL A 455 18.36 -8.51 3.85
CA VAL A 455 17.67 -8.19 2.60
C VAL A 455 16.28 -7.65 2.89
N LYS A 456 15.86 -6.68 2.07
CA LYS A 456 14.56 -6.01 2.20
C LYS A 456 13.48 -6.78 1.47
N LYS A 457 12.27 -6.77 2.03
CA LYS A 457 11.08 -7.25 1.31
C LYS A 457 10.95 -6.45 0.01
N ARG A 458 10.63 -7.15 -1.07
CA ARG A 458 10.41 -6.53 -2.38
C ARG A 458 9.11 -5.75 -2.38
N ALA A 459 9.22 -4.44 -2.62
CA ALA A 459 8.12 -3.54 -2.90
C ALA A 459 7.58 -3.75 -4.32
N LYS A 460 6.35 -3.29 -4.53
CA LYS A 460 5.86 -3.04 -5.89
C LYS A 460 6.57 -1.80 -6.42
N ASN A 461 7.12 -1.88 -7.63
CA ASN A 461 7.91 -0.81 -8.25
C ASN A 461 7.35 -0.31 -9.59
N ASN A 462 6.24 -0.87 -10.07
CA ASN A 462 5.48 -0.31 -11.19
C ASN A 462 4.25 0.44 -10.68
N TYR A 463 4.31 1.77 -10.69
CA TYR A 463 3.21 2.66 -10.32
C TYR A 463 2.02 2.55 -11.27
N PHE A 464 2.28 2.42 -12.58
CA PHE A 464 1.25 2.37 -13.62
C PHE A 464 0.42 1.08 -13.57
N ALA A 465 0.95 0.01 -12.97
CA ALA A 465 0.21 -1.20 -12.62
C ALA A 465 -0.90 -0.95 -11.58
N LEU A 466 -0.84 0.15 -10.84
CA LEU A 466 -1.79 0.49 -9.78
C LEU A 466 -2.85 1.50 -10.22
N THR A 467 -2.70 2.13 -11.40
CA THR A 467 -3.57 3.22 -11.86
C THR A 467 -4.39 2.83 -13.10
N PRO A 468 -5.71 3.15 -13.15
CA PRO A 468 -6.47 3.12 -14.39
C PRO A 468 -5.82 3.95 -15.51
N SER A 469 -6.16 3.68 -16.77
CA SER A 469 -5.82 4.61 -17.85
C SER A 469 -6.73 5.83 -17.75
N PHE A 470 -6.21 7.04 -17.83
CA PHE A 470 -7.01 8.26 -17.89
C PHE A 470 -6.68 8.99 -19.20
N ASP A 471 -7.69 9.51 -19.88
CA ASP A 471 -7.45 10.30 -21.10
C ASP A 471 -6.67 11.57 -20.76
N GLY A 472 -5.67 11.87 -21.59
CA GLY A 472 -4.65 12.90 -21.35
C GLY A 472 -3.32 12.38 -20.79
N ALA A 473 -3.25 11.17 -20.23
CA ALA A 473 -1.96 10.57 -19.83
C ALA A 473 -1.13 10.07 -21.03
N ASN A 474 -1.77 9.92 -22.19
CA ASN A 474 -1.14 9.54 -23.46
C ASN A 474 -0.91 10.74 -24.40
N GLN A 475 -1.25 11.97 -24.01
CA GLN A 475 -0.92 13.18 -24.76
C GLN A 475 0.17 13.94 -24.02
N GLU A 476 1.43 13.66 -24.40
CA GLU A 476 2.60 14.55 -24.30
C GLU A 476 2.91 15.20 -22.92
N GLY A 477 2.41 14.66 -21.82
CA GLY A 477 2.66 15.17 -20.46
C GLY A 477 3.25 14.11 -19.52
N GLU A 478 4.57 14.17 -19.36
CA GLU A 478 5.44 13.60 -18.29
C GLU A 478 5.37 12.09 -17.93
N GLY A 479 4.35 11.32 -18.33
CA GLY A 479 4.23 9.87 -18.04
C GLY A 479 4.30 8.94 -19.25
N GLY A 480 3.93 9.44 -20.44
CA GLY A 480 3.88 8.66 -21.68
C GLY A 480 5.27 8.30 -22.22
N GLU A 481 6.22 9.24 -22.23
CA GLU A 481 7.58 8.99 -22.70
C GLU A 481 8.35 8.02 -21.79
N PHE A 482 8.17 8.13 -20.46
CA PHE A 482 8.90 7.31 -19.49
C PHE A 482 8.51 5.81 -19.54
N SER A 483 7.24 5.51 -19.84
CA SER A 483 6.78 4.13 -20.03
C SER A 483 7.31 3.49 -21.33
N SER A 484 7.45 4.31 -22.39
CA SER A 484 8.02 3.86 -23.68
C SER A 484 9.53 3.64 -23.64
N ILE A 485 10.28 4.41 -22.83
CA ILE A 485 11.74 4.29 -22.69
C ILE A 485 12.15 3.02 -21.92
N LEU A 486 11.30 2.54 -21.00
CA LEU A 486 11.60 1.37 -20.14
C LEU A 486 10.92 0.07 -20.58
N ASP A 487 10.18 0.07 -21.70
CA ASP A 487 9.37 -1.07 -22.17
C ASP A 487 8.49 -1.66 -21.03
N LEU A 488 7.97 -0.76 -20.19
CA LEU A 488 7.18 -1.13 -19.02
C LEU A 488 5.71 -1.23 -19.45
N SER A 489 5.30 -2.44 -19.81
CA SER A 489 3.87 -2.76 -19.81
C SER A 489 3.28 -2.49 -18.43
N LYS A 490 1.98 -2.18 -18.34
CA LYS A 490 1.26 -2.00 -17.06
C LYS A 490 1.38 -3.21 -16.12
N GLU A 491 1.86 -4.34 -16.61
CA GLU A 491 1.90 -5.61 -15.89
C GLU A 491 3.31 -5.98 -15.41
N LYS A 492 4.39 -5.41 -15.98
CA LYS A 492 5.76 -5.84 -15.65
C LYS A 492 6.31 -5.08 -14.44
N GLN A 493 6.74 -5.80 -13.41
CA GLN A 493 7.58 -5.23 -12.34
C GLN A 493 9.05 -5.27 -12.80
N LEU A 494 9.84 -4.28 -12.41
CA LEU A 494 11.27 -4.29 -12.68
C LEU A 494 11.97 -5.32 -11.76
N PRO A 495 12.93 -6.12 -12.26
CA PRO A 495 13.75 -6.99 -11.41
C PRO A 495 14.51 -6.22 -10.33
N TYR A 496 14.96 -5.01 -10.64
CA TYR A 496 15.64 -4.08 -9.73
C TYR A 496 15.16 -2.64 -9.97
N SER A 497 14.84 -1.93 -8.89
CA SER A 497 14.44 -0.53 -8.88
C SER A 497 14.51 0.00 -7.44
N PHE A 498 14.18 1.27 -7.23
CA PHE A 498 13.94 1.83 -5.89
C PHE A 498 12.90 0.98 -5.14
N ASN A 499 13.23 0.57 -3.91
CA ASN A 499 12.43 -0.39 -3.13
C ASN A 499 11.73 0.29 -1.94
N TRP A 500 11.03 1.39 -2.23
CA TRP A 500 10.23 2.12 -1.25
C TRP A 500 8.96 1.33 -0.87
N PRO A 501 8.57 1.26 0.43
CA PRO A 501 9.18 1.91 1.58
C PRO A 501 10.22 1.04 2.33
N TYR A 502 10.43 -0.21 1.90
CA TYR A 502 11.19 -1.21 2.69
C TYR A 502 12.66 -0.87 2.89
N ASP A 503 13.27 -0.07 2.01
CA ASP A 503 14.65 0.39 2.19
C ASP A 503 14.81 1.39 3.34
N PHE A 504 13.73 2.07 3.74
CA PHE A 504 13.76 3.19 4.70
C PHE A 504 13.52 2.76 6.15
N PHE A 505 13.44 1.46 6.43
CA PHE A 505 13.34 0.95 7.80
C PHE A 505 14.02 -0.41 7.93
N SER A 506 14.37 -0.80 9.17
CA SER A 506 14.81 -2.16 9.50
C SER A 506 14.05 -2.62 10.74
N ILE A 507 13.56 -3.86 10.72
CA ILE A 507 12.94 -4.50 11.89
C ILE A 507 13.91 -5.44 12.61
N VAL A 508 15.04 -5.78 11.98
CA VAL A 508 16.11 -6.58 12.59
C VAL A 508 17.31 -5.71 12.93
N GLU A 509 17.52 -5.47 14.21
CA GLU A 509 18.68 -4.72 14.73
C GLU A 509 19.93 -5.60 14.91
N GLY A 510 19.77 -6.79 15.50
CA GLY A 510 20.86 -7.73 15.75
C GLY A 510 20.42 -9.18 15.59
N ILE A 511 21.38 -10.05 15.24
CA ILE A 511 21.16 -11.49 15.10
C ILE A 511 22.24 -12.30 15.81
N LYS A 512 21.84 -13.41 16.40
CA LYS A 512 22.72 -14.52 16.77
C LYS A 512 22.32 -15.75 15.96
N ILE A 513 23.29 -16.39 15.33
CA ILE A 513 23.09 -17.62 14.56
C ILE A 513 23.75 -18.78 15.30
N ASP A 514 23.01 -19.88 15.45
CA ASP A 514 23.50 -21.15 15.97
C ASP A 514 23.23 -22.23 14.89
N ALA A 515 24.23 -23.05 14.55
CA ALA A 515 24.11 -24.13 13.58
C ALA A 515 24.36 -25.48 14.25
N GLN A 516 23.58 -26.50 13.88
CA GLN A 516 23.67 -27.85 14.46
C GLN A 516 23.51 -28.90 13.36
N VAL A 517 24.27 -29.98 13.48
CA VAL A 517 24.12 -31.19 12.65
C VAL A 517 23.67 -32.31 13.58
N LEU A 518 22.55 -32.93 13.25
CA LEU A 518 22.05 -34.11 13.97
C LEU A 518 22.44 -35.35 13.15
N MET A 519 23.01 -36.34 13.82
CA MET A 519 23.35 -37.64 13.22
C MET A 519 22.41 -38.70 13.78
N ASP A 520 21.59 -39.28 12.92
CA ASP A 520 20.77 -40.44 13.28
C ASP A 520 21.53 -41.71 12.90
N THR A 521 21.62 -42.66 13.82
CA THR A 521 22.18 -43.99 13.54
C THR A 521 21.09 -44.88 12.96
N GLU A 522 21.10 -45.13 11.65
CA GLU A 522 20.37 -46.25 11.07
C GLU A 522 21.19 -47.54 11.25
N GLU A 523 20.70 -48.48 12.07
CA GLU A 523 21.27 -49.83 12.15
C GLU A 523 21.02 -50.57 10.83
N TYR A 524 22.05 -50.64 9.99
CA TYR A 524 22.08 -51.53 8.82
C TYR A 524 22.05 -52.99 9.29
N THR A 525 20.88 -53.61 9.32
CA THR A 525 20.76 -55.07 9.44
C THR A 525 21.06 -55.69 8.08
N THR A 526 22.31 -56.11 7.87
CA THR A 526 22.68 -56.96 6.73
C THR A 526 22.03 -58.33 6.89
N SER A 527 20.91 -58.58 6.21
CA SER A 527 20.35 -59.93 6.05
C SER A 527 21.19 -60.72 5.05
N SER A 528 22.28 -61.34 5.55
CA SER A 528 22.98 -62.39 4.80
C SER A 528 22.05 -63.59 4.65
N THR A 529 21.55 -63.81 3.45
CA THR A 529 20.78 -65.01 3.09
C THR A 529 21.76 -66.16 2.90
N ASN A 530 21.89 -67.03 3.90
CA ASN A 530 22.48 -68.36 3.69
C ASN A 530 21.37 -69.39 3.60
N GLN A 531 21.16 -69.93 2.40
CA GLN A 531 20.43 -71.18 2.20
C GLN A 531 21.29 -72.36 2.66
N SER A 532 20.76 -73.18 3.56
CA SER A 532 20.94 -74.64 3.50
C SER A 532 20.03 -75.36 4.51
N GLY A 533 19.19 -76.27 4.00
CA GLY A 533 18.85 -77.55 4.65
C GLY A 533 17.74 -77.55 5.71
N ALA A 534 16.55 -78.04 5.34
CA ALA A 534 15.60 -78.69 6.25
C ALA A 534 16.08 -80.14 6.57
N PRO A 535 15.39 -80.97 7.38
CA PRO A 535 14.25 -80.73 8.31
C PRO A 535 14.44 -81.41 9.70
N ALA A 536 13.54 -81.16 10.66
CA ALA A 536 12.86 -82.21 11.47
C ALA A 536 12.04 -81.66 12.66
N ASN A 537 10.72 -81.78 12.52
CA ASN A 537 9.69 -82.28 13.43
C ASN A 537 9.71 -82.15 14.98
N SER A 538 8.45 -82.14 15.47
CA SER A 538 7.90 -82.39 16.82
C SER A 538 7.76 -81.15 17.71
N GLY A 539 6.62 -80.82 18.30
CA GLY A 539 5.29 -81.46 18.38
C GLY A 539 4.50 -80.74 19.49
N GLY A 540 3.17 -80.88 19.51
CA GLY A 540 2.42 -80.77 20.76
C GLY A 540 1.65 -79.46 21.04
N THR A 541 0.49 -79.33 20.41
CA THR A 541 -0.86 -79.18 21.02
C THR A 541 -1.11 -78.36 22.31
N THR A 542 -2.23 -77.60 22.25
CA THR A 542 -3.21 -77.25 23.33
C THR A 542 -2.75 -76.29 24.45
N SER A 543 -3.56 -75.41 25.03
CA SER A 543 -4.96 -74.94 24.85
C SER A 543 -5.19 -73.82 25.87
N ASN A 544 -6.08 -72.88 25.53
CA ASN A 544 -7.04 -72.16 26.38
C ASN A 544 -6.67 -71.65 27.79
N GLY A 545 -7.00 -70.38 28.04
CA GLY A 545 -7.90 -70.08 29.15
C GLY A 545 -7.39 -69.10 30.23
N ASN A 546 -7.70 -67.83 30.00
CA ASN A 546 -8.35 -66.89 30.93
C ASN A 546 -7.80 -66.58 32.35
N THR A 547 -7.82 -65.26 32.61
CA THR A 547 -8.18 -64.52 33.84
C THR A 547 -7.19 -64.26 34.98
N ILE A 548 -6.74 -62.98 35.01
CA ILE A 548 -6.90 -61.93 36.06
C ILE A 548 -6.19 -62.04 37.44
N ALA A 549 -5.47 -60.94 37.71
CA ALA A 549 -5.13 -60.26 38.99
C ALA A 549 -3.94 -60.74 39.84
N GLY A 550 -3.06 -59.79 40.20
CA GLY A 550 -2.16 -59.94 41.33
C GLY A 550 -0.86 -59.14 41.30
N ASN A 551 -0.99 -57.81 41.41
CA ASN A 551 0.02 -56.79 41.73
C ASN A 551 1.31 -57.25 42.47
N SER A 552 2.50 -56.84 42.01
CA SER A 552 3.54 -56.23 42.87
C SER A 552 4.80 -55.82 42.08
N GLY A 553 5.27 -54.60 42.34
CA GLY A 553 6.69 -54.37 42.63
C GLY A 553 7.70 -54.32 41.48
N ASN A 554 7.96 -53.09 41.06
CA ASN A 554 9.29 -52.46 41.17
C ASN A 554 10.14 -52.25 39.90
N SER A 555 10.73 -51.07 39.90
CA SER A 555 11.95 -50.62 39.21
C SER A 555 11.89 -50.28 37.72
N SER A 556 11.64 -48.99 37.50
CA SER A 556 12.25 -48.16 36.46
C SER A 556 13.70 -48.52 36.14
N THR A 557 14.00 -48.68 34.85
CA THR A 557 15.35 -48.42 34.32
C THR A 557 15.20 -47.66 33.01
N THR A 558 15.27 -46.34 33.11
CA THR A 558 15.43 -45.42 31.98
C THR A 558 16.84 -45.61 31.43
N THR A 559 16.98 -46.06 30.18
CA THR A 559 18.26 -45.99 29.48
C THR A 559 18.24 -44.75 28.60
N THR A 560 18.90 -43.72 29.08
CA THR A 560 19.12 -42.44 28.40
C THR A 560 20.18 -42.65 27.31
N THR A 561 19.81 -42.55 26.04
CA THR A 561 20.80 -42.42 24.96
C THR A 561 21.30 -40.99 24.94
N THR A 562 22.60 -40.83 25.20
CA THR A 562 23.27 -39.53 25.32
C THR A 562 23.65 -39.04 23.93
N ALA A 563 23.01 -37.97 23.44
CA ALA A 563 23.46 -37.27 22.24
C ALA A 563 24.70 -36.42 22.57
N GLN A 564 25.83 -36.67 21.90
CA GLN A 564 26.99 -35.80 21.98
C GLN A 564 26.79 -34.56 21.09
N SER A 565 26.70 -33.39 21.72
CA SER A 565 26.74 -32.10 21.04
C SER A 565 28.19 -31.62 20.88
N VAL A 566 28.58 -31.28 19.65
CA VAL A 566 29.84 -30.59 19.37
C VAL A 566 29.53 -29.13 19.13
N THR A 567 29.81 -28.29 20.12
CA THR A 567 29.65 -26.82 20.04
C THR A 567 30.87 -26.22 19.34
N THR A 568 30.66 -25.47 18.26
CA THR A 568 31.69 -24.61 17.66
C THR A 568 31.40 -23.12 17.92
N SER A 569 32.49 -22.35 17.91
CA SER A 569 32.75 -21.04 18.54
C SER A 569 31.75 -19.90 18.28
N GLN A 570 31.57 -19.07 19.33
CA GLN A 570 30.90 -17.77 19.30
C GLN A 570 31.65 -16.76 18.43
N SER A 571 30.93 -16.02 17.59
CA SER A 571 31.39 -14.74 17.03
C SER A 571 30.45 -13.61 17.49
N SER A 572 30.97 -12.68 18.28
CA SER A 572 30.33 -11.40 18.55
C SER A 572 30.85 -10.36 17.55
N ILE A 573 29.95 -9.56 16.98
CA ILE A 573 30.33 -8.41 16.15
C ILE A 573 30.21 -7.17 17.04
N ALA A 574 31.32 -6.44 17.18
CA ALA A 574 31.37 -5.13 17.81
C ALA A 574 30.70 -4.08 16.90
N GLY A 575 30.05 -3.09 17.52
CA GLY A 575 29.30 -2.03 16.84
C GLY A 575 30.15 -1.17 15.88
N PRO A 576 29.50 -0.34 15.04
CA PRO A 576 30.18 0.43 14.02
C PRO A 576 31.16 1.43 14.64
N THR A 577 32.42 1.31 14.25
CA THR A 577 33.42 2.36 14.46
C THR A 577 33.16 3.44 13.42
N THR A 578 32.92 4.67 13.87
CA THR A 578 32.73 5.85 13.04
C THR A 578 33.97 6.11 12.17
N ILE A 579 33.78 6.18 10.85
CA ILE A 579 34.73 6.77 9.92
C ILE A 579 34.18 8.16 9.56
N PRO A 580 34.90 9.25 9.84
CA PRO A 580 34.43 10.60 9.53
C PRO A 580 34.67 10.94 8.05
N GLY A 581 33.64 11.53 7.44
CA GLY A 581 33.76 12.46 6.32
C GLY A 581 33.81 11.85 4.92
N VAL A 582 32.65 11.75 4.27
CA VAL A 582 32.46 12.16 2.87
C VAL A 582 31.03 12.68 2.74
N ASP A 583 30.89 13.98 2.50
CA ASP A 583 29.64 14.65 2.14
C ASP A 583 29.14 14.15 0.78
N TYR A 584 27.85 13.81 0.70
CA TYR A 584 26.98 14.01 -0.45
C TYR A 584 25.53 14.20 0.02
#